data_AF-A0A2G9PWF7-F1
#
_entry.id   AF-A0A2G9PWF7-F1
#
_cell.length_a   1.000
_cell.length_b   1.000
_cell.length_c   1.000
_cell.angle_alpha   90.00
_cell.angle_beta   90.00
_cell.angle_gamma   90.00
#
_symmetry.space_group_name_H-M   'P 1'
#
loop_
_entity.id
_entity.type
_entity.pdbx_description
1 polymer ?
#
loop_
_entity_poly.entity_id
_entity_poly.type
_entity_poly.pdbx_seq_one_letter_code
_entity_poly.pdbx_strand_id
1 'polypeptide(L)'
;MTDFLFHNVSEKEKEEIRKQAKEIMDKFSEKIEKIGKNVPESFIERNEFEREERSGEEPDEDFRERVFANAPRKNKDFILGEKKGW
;
A
#
# COMPACT_ATOMS: atom_id res chain seq x y z
N MET A 1 16.99 -6.84 -0.40
CA MET A 1 15.60 -6.35 -0.51
C MET A 1 15.00 -6.29 0.89
N THR A 2 15.33 -5.24 1.65
CA THR A 2 14.91 -5.04 3.06
C THR A 2 14.46 -3.59 3.32
N ASP A 3 14.47 -2.74 2.30
CA ASP A 3 14.36 -1.27 2.43
C ASP A 3 12.92 -0.77 2.61
N PHE A 4 11.96 -1.68 2.82
CA PHE A 4 10.55 -1.35 3.10
C PHE A 4 10.14 -1.67 4.55
N LEU A 5 11.06 -2.09 5.42
CA LEU A 5 10.76 -2.22 6.84
C LEU A 5 10.59 -0.82 7.46
N PHE A 6 9.50 -0.65 8.20
CA PHE A 6 9.29 0.53 9.03
C PHE A 6 10.50 0.75 9.95
N HIS A 7 11.15 1.90 9.82
CA HIS A 7 12.22 2.33 10.71
C HIS A 7 11.91 3.71 11.27
N ASN A 8 12.46 3.99 12.45
CA ASN A 8 12.43 5.34 12.97
C ASN A 8 13.30 6.23 12.09
N VAL A 9 12.71 7.31 11.60
CA VAL A 9 13.39 8.28 10.74
C VAL A 9 14.09 9.31 11.63
N SER A 10 15.40 9.46 11.48
CA SER A 10 16.18 10.48 12.17
C SER A 10 15.82 11.89 11.70
N GLU A 11 16.16 12.94 12.46
CA GLU A 11 15.86 14.32 12.05
C GLU A 11 16.55 14.70 10.73
N LYS A 12 17.77 14.19 10.50
CA LYS A 12 18.50 14.40 9.24
C LYS A 12 17.78 13.74 8.06
N GLU A 13 17.35 12.49 8.22
CA GLU A 13 16.60 11.77 7.18
C GLU A 13 15.24 12.43 6.93
N LYS A 14 14.56 12.95 7.97
CA LYS A 14 13.32 13.72 7.80
C LYS A 14 13.55 14.96 6.94
N GLU A 15 14.65 15.67 7.15
CA GLU A 15 15.00 16.85 6.35
C GLU A 15 15.30 16.47 4.90
N GLU A 16 16.05 15.40 4.68
CA GLU A 16 16.33 14.87 3.34
C GLU A 16 15.04 14.45 2.61
N ILE A 17 14.14 13.71 3.28
CA ILE A 17 12.83 13.32 2.75
C ILE A 17 12.00 14.55 2.41
N ARG A 18 11.96 15.56 3.28
CA ARG A 18 11.23 16.82 3.00
C ARG A 18 11.76 17.51 1.76
N LYS A 19 13.08 17.59 1.60
CA LYS A 19 13.72 18.21 0.43
C LYS A 19 13.37 17.45 -0.86
N GLN A 20 13.49 16.12 -0.84
CA GLN A 20 13.15 15.27 -1.98
C GLN A 20 11.67 15.36 -2.34
N ALA A 21 10.77 15.30 -1.35
CA ALA A 21 9.34 15.44 -1.56
C ALA A 21 9.00 16.79 -2.18
N LYS A 22 9.60 17.88 -1.68
CA LYS A 22 9.42 19.21 -2.27
C LYS A 22 9.88 19.25 -3.73
N GLU A 23 11.06 18.73 -4.03
CA GLU A 23 11.58 18.69 -5.40
C GLU A 23 10.67 17.90 -6.35
N ILE A 24 10.10 16.77 -5.88
CA ILE A 24 9.14 15.99 -6.66
C ILE A 24 7.86 16.81 -6.93
N MET A 25 7.32 17.47 -5.91
CA MET A 25 6.11 18.30 -6.03
C MET A 25 6.31 19.51 -6.95
N ASP A 26 7.47 20.17 -6.87
CA ASP A 26 7.82 21.31 -7.70
C ASP A 26 7.93 20.85 -9.17
N LYS A 27 8.70 19.78 -9.45
CA LYS A 27 8.84 19.21 -10.80
C LYS A 27 7.52 18.70 -11.37
N PHE A 28 6.65 18.16 -10.53
CA PHE A 28 5.33 17.69 -10.94
C PHE A 28 4.42 18.87 -11.31
N SER A 29 4.39 19.91 -10.48
CA SER A 29 3.64 21.15 -10.73
C SER A 29 4.09 21.82 -12.03
N GLU A 30 5.40 22.00 -12.23
CA GLU A 30 5.96 22.57 -13.46
C GLU A 30 5.59 21.78 -14.72
N LYS A 31 5.47 20.44 -14.61
CA LYS A 31 5.08 19.59 -15.73
C LYS A 31 3.58 19.67 -15.98
N ILE A 32 2.75 19.70 -14.94
CA ILE A 32 1.30 19.85 -15.06
C ILE A 32 0.92 21.19 -15.68
N GLU A 33 1.58 22.28 -15.29
CA GLU A 33 1.31 23.61 -15.85
C GLU A 33 1.51 23.67 -17.37
N LYS A 34 2.41 22.84 -17.91
CA LYS A 34 2.68 22.74 -19.36
C LYS A 34 1.63 21.92 -20.11
N ILE A 35 0.81 21.15 -19.41
CA ILE A 35 -0.27 20.36 -20.01
C ILE A 35 -1.48 21.28 -20.19
N GLY A 36 -2.10 21.26 -21.39
CA GLY A 36 -3.28 22.07 -21.67
C GLY A 36 -4.49 21.67 -20.80
N LYS A 37 -5.41 22.61 -20.56
CA LYS A 37 -6.60 22.38 -19.71
C LYS A 37 -7.58 21.33 -20.25
N ASN A 38 -7.48 20.96 -21.52
CA ASN A 38 -8.37 20.02 -22.20
C ASN A 38 -7.69 18.66 -22.37
N VAL A 39 -7.29 18.04 -21.25
CA VAL A 39 -6.88 16.63 -21.25
C VAL A 39 -8.15 15.78 -21.19
N PRO A 40 -8.40 14.89 -22.16
CA PRO A 40 -9.53 13.98 -22.05
C PRO A 40 -9.33 13.08 -20.83
N GLU A 41 -10.39 12.89 -20.05
CA GLU A 41 -10.33 11.98 -18.91
C GLU A 41 -9.99 10.57 -19.39
N SER A 42 -8.99 9.97 -18.78
CA SER A 42 -8.65 8.57 -19.01
C SER A 42 -9.41 7.74 -17.98
N PHE A 43 -10.56 7.21 -18.38
CA PHE A 43 -11.29 6.23 -17.59
C PHE A 43 -11.78 5.10 -18.46
N ILE A 44 -12.00 3.95 -17.83
CA ILE A 44 -12.61 2.78 -18.45
C ILE A 44 -14.00 2.67 -17.84
N GLU A 45 -15.03 2.95 -18.63
CA GLU A 45 -16.39 2.60 -18.24
C GLU A 45 -16.55 1.09 -18.22
N ARG A 46 -16.98 0.55 -17.08
CA ARG A 46 -17.27 -0.86 -16.92
C ARG A 46 -18.74 -1.00 -16.60
N ASN A 47 -19.43 -1.84 -17.37
CA ASN A 47 -20.84 -2.14 -17.16
C ASN A 47 -21.07 -2.93 -15.86
N GLU A 48 -20.06 -3.68 -15.42
CA GLU A 48 -20.11 -4.55 -14.26
C GLU A 48 -18.89 -4.30 -13.37
N PHE A 49 -19.12 -4.15 -12.08
CA PHE A 49 -18.08 -4.00 -11.04
C PHE A 49 -18.28 -4.97 -9.88
N GLU A 50 -19.48 -5.55 -9.76
CA GLU A 50 -19.84 -6.45 -8.68
C GLU A 50 -19.36 -7.86 -9.00
N ARG A 51 -18.94 -8.58 -7.97
CA ARG A 51 -18.68 -10.01 -8.06
C ARG A 51 -19.95 -10.74 -7.63
N GLU A 52 -20.44 -11.63 -8.48
CA GLU A 52 -21.56 -12.53 -8.16
C GLU A 52 -21.27 -13.30 -6.85
N GLU A 53 -22.25 -13.35 -5.97
CA GLU A 53 -22.16 -14.16 -4.75
C GLU A 53 -22.19 -15.64 -5.15
N ARG A 54 -21.16 -16.39 -4.75
CA ARG A 54 -21.04 -17.82 -5.00
C ARG A 54 -20.67 -18.53 -3.71
N SER A 55 -20.91 -19.84 -3.68
CA SER A 55 -20.36 -20.71 -2.64
C SER A 55 -18.83 -20.64 -2.69
N GLY A 56 -18.18 -20.56 -1.52
CA GLY A 56 -16.71 -20.59 -1.44
C GLY A 56 -16.16 -21.89 -2.01
N GLU A 57 -14.96 -21.82 -2.60
CA GLU A 57 -14.20 -23.01 -2.99
C GLU A 57 -13.73 -23.79 -1.76
N GLU A 58 -13.35 -25.05 -1.96
CA GLU A 58 -12.72 -25.83 -0.89
C GLU A 58 -11.45 -25.11 -0.39
N PRO A 59 -11.25 -25.02 0.94
CA PRO A 59 -10.10 -24.34 1.49
C PRO A 59 -8.84 -25.13 1.15
N ASP A 60 -7.83 -24.44 0.64
CA ASP A 60 -6.48 -24.99 0.52
C ASP A 60 -5.95 -25.35 1.92
N GLU A 61 -5.62 -26.62 2.12
CA GLU A 61 -5.16 -27.19 3.39
C GLU A 61 -3.91 -26.45 3.92
N ASP A 62 -3.04 -26.00 3.02
CA ASP A 62 -1.78 -25.32 3.34
C ASP A 62 -1.95 -23.79 3.51
N PHE A 63 -3.13 -23.23 3.21
CA PHE A 63 -3.37 -21.79 3.28
C PHE A 63 -3.04 -21.24 4.67
N ARG A 64 -3.50 -21.95 5.72
CA ARG A 64 -3.25 -21.57 7.11
C ARG A 64 -1.75 -21.48 7.35
N GLU A 65 -1.01 -22.53 7.04
CA GLU A 65 0.43 -22.56 7.28
C GLU A 65 1.16 -21.42 6.55
N ARG A 66 0.83 -21.17 5.27
CA ARG A 66 1.43 -20.10 4.46
C ARG A 66 1.16 -18.71 5.04
N VAL A 67 -0.05 -18.44 5.50
CA VAL A 67 -0.40 -17.15 6.13
C VAL A 67 0.39 -16.95 7.42
N PHE A 68 0.42 -17.97 8.28
CA PHE A 68 1.13 -17.90 9.54
C PHE A 68 2.64 -17.84 9.34
N ALA A 69 3.23 -18.53 8.36
CA ALA A 69 4.67 -18.50 8.08
C ALA A 69 5.20 -17.06 7.87
N ASN A 70 4.39 -16.19 7.27
CA ASN A 70 4.73 -14.80 7.01
C ASN A 70 4.47 -13.84 8.19
N ALA A 71 3.83 -14.30 9.27
CA ALA A 71 3.48 -13.44 10.39
C ALA A 71 4.68 -13.18 11.31
N PRO A 72 5.04 -11.92 11.62
CA PRO A 72 6.20 -11.59 12.47
C PRO A 72 6.11 -12.16 13.89
N ARG A 73 4.88 -12.21 14.44
CA ARG A 73 4.58 -12.80 15.75
C ARG A 73 3.27 -13.57 15.66
N LYS A 74 3.30 -14.82 16.08
CA LYS A 74 2.14 -15.72 16.08
C LYS A 74 2.21 -16.71 17.22
N ASN A 75 1.09 -17.33 17.52
CA ASN A 75 1.03 -18.62 18.19
C ASN A 75 0.39 -19.65 17.23
N LYS A 76 -0.02 -20.81 17.75
CA LYS A 76 -0.61 -21.89 16.94
C LYS A 76 -1.82 -21.43 16.12
N ASP A 77 -2.61 -20.51 16.66
CA ASP A 77 -3.92 -20.18 16.10
C ASP A 77 -4.15 -18.68 15.84
N PHE A 78 -3.24 -17.81 16.26
CA PHE A 78 -3.41 -16.35 16.25
C PHE A 78 -2.15 -15.59 15.84
N ILE A 79 -2.33 -14.51 15.07
CA ILE A 79 -1.31 -13.50 14.82
C ILE A 79 -1.35 -12.52 15.99
N LEU A 80 -0.20 -12.24 16.60
CA LEU A 80 -0.09 -11.45 17.82
C LEU A 80 0.30 -10.00 17.49
N GLY A 81 -0.61 -9.07 17.72
CA GLY A 81 -0.37 -7.62 17.58
C GLY A 81 -0.15 -6.94 18.93
N GLU A 82 0.53 -5.79 18.92
CA GLU A 82 0.62 -4.92 20.09
C GLU A 82 -0.72 -4.25 20.38
N LYS A 83 -1.18 -4.29 21.63
CA LYS A 83 -2.36 -3.54 22.06
C LYS A 83 -1.96 -2.10 22.36
N LYS A 84 -2.31 -1.17 21.48
CA LYS A 84 -2.20 0.28 21.75
C LYS A 84 -3.56 0.83 22.22
N GLY A 85 -3.51 1.87 23.06
CA GLY A 85 -4.69 2.69 23.33
C GLY A 85 -5.08 3.41 22.04
N TRP A 86 -6.38 3.44 21.75
CA TRP A 86 -6.93 4.28 20.71
C TRP A 86 -6.89 5.75 21.14
#